data_AF-A0A520U9T3-F1
#
_entry.id   AF-A0A520U9T3-F1
#
_cell.length_a   1.000
_cell.length_b   1.000
_cell.length_c   1.000
_cell.angle_alpha   90.00
_cell.angle_beta   90.00
_cell.angle_gamma   90.00
#
_symmetry.space_group_name_H-M   'P 1'
#
loop_
_entity.id
_entity.type
_entity.pdbx_description
1 polymer ?
#
loop_
_entity_poly.entity_id
_entity_poly.type
_entity_poly.pdbx_seq_one_letter_code
_entity_poly.pdbx_strand_id
1 'polypeptide(L)'
;MKKYFFIFAFSFFGLSLFSAPICSINQELNSETVSKLSQVRNQTINTCLKCTSDSCKLKAWPKDKKGDETVCKILYCTPSYVSKFFKKPDNVQSGKTRINFTYSINTKGKIKDINVISSKGVMNKRESYKYLQSFTAKTNFEPLKVEGKLTKITSLQGEHVAYTGEYEDVDKTMSVNQGIWRN
;
A
#
# COMPACT_ATOMS: atom_id res chain seq x y z
N MET A 1 -36.80 -32.32 -45.39
CA MET A 1 -36.01 -32.73 -44.21
C MET A 1 -35.29 -31.49 -43.67
N LYS A 2 -35.69 -30.98 -42.50
CA LYS A 2 -35.14 -29.76 -41.88
C LYS A 2 -33.80 -30.07 -41.20
N LYS A 3 -32.71 -29.44 -41.65
CA LYS A 3 -31.42 -29.44 -40.95
C LYS A 3 -31.40 -28.28 -39.96
N TYR A 4 -31.39 -28.60 -38.67
CA TYR A 4 -31.21 -27.61 -37.59
C TYR A 4 -29.70 -27.41 -37.36
N PHE A 5 -29.20 -26.22 -37.66
CA PHE A 5 -27.85 -25.79 -37.28
C PHE A 5 -27.89 -25.33 -35.82
N PHE A 6 -27.32 -26.13 -34.90
CA PHE A 6 -27.08 -25.72 -33.52
C PHE A 6 -25.78 -24.92 -33.47
N ILE A 7 -25.89 -23.60 -33.28
CA ILE A 7 -24.74 -22.73 -33.01
C ILE A 7 -24.51 -22.74 -31.50
N PHE A 8 -23.46 -23.44 -31.06
CA PHE A 8 -22.96 -23.37 -29.68
C PHE A 8 -22.19 -22.05 -29.50
N ALA A 9 -22.86 -21.04 -28.93
CA ALA A 9 -22.19 -19.81 -28.49
C ALA A 9 -21.42 -20.10 -27.20
N PHE A 10 -20.14 -20.46 -27.33
CA PHE A 10 -19.22 -20.59 -26.19
C PHE A 10 -18.86 -19.18 -25.70
N SER A 11 -19.65 -18.64 -24.78
CA SER A 11 -19.32 -17.38 -24.10
C SER A 11 -18.10 -17.64 -23.21
N PHE A 12 -16.92 -17.28 -23.71
CA PHE A 12 -15.69 -17.19 -22.94
C PHE A 12 -15.84 -16.02 -21.95
N PHE A 13 -16.49 -16.28 -20.82
CA PHE A 13 -16.49 -15.35 -19.69
C PHE A 13 -15.09 -15.41 -19.06
N GLY A 14 -14.17 -14.60 -19.60
CA GLY A 14 -12.84 -14.43 -19.02
C GLY A 14 -12.99 -13.89 -17.60
N LEU A 15 -12.77 -14.74 -16.61
CA LEU A 15 -12.66 -14.35 -15.19
C LEU A 15 -11.42 -13.47 -15.04
N SER A 16 -11.60 -12.15 -15.20
CA SER A 16 -10.59 -11.17 -14.82
C SER A 16 -10.46 -11.19 -13.30
N LEU A 17 -9.34 -11.72 -12.82
CA LEU A 17 -9.00 -11.69 -11.40
C LEU A 17 -8.56 -10.27 -11.04
N PHE A 18 -9.43 -9.54 -10.33
CA PHE A 18 -9.11 -8.25 -9.75
C PHE A 18 -8.51 -8.44 -8.36
N SER A 19 -7.41 -7.75 -8.06
CA SER A 19 -6.82 -7.73 -6.73
C SER A 19 -6.68 -6.29 -6.22
N ALA A 20 -6.90 -6.11 -4.92
CA ALA A 20 -6.59 -4.84 -4.27
C ALA A 20 -5.06 -4.61 -4.29
N PRO A 21 -4.60 -3.37 -4.50
CA PRO A 21 -3.17 -3.07 -4.52
C PRO A 21 -2.51 -3.34 -3.17
N ILE A 22 -1.31 -3.91 -3.19
CA ILE A 22 -0.46 -4.08 -1.99
C ILE A 22 0.50 -2.90 -1.91
N CYS A 23 0.43 -2.15 -0.82
CA CYS A 23 1.21 -0.94 -0.59
C CYS A 23 2.55 -1.21 0.10
N SER A 24 3.54 -0.38 -0.23
CA SER A 24 4.85 -0.36 0.42
C SER A 24 4.96 0.90 1.27
N ILE A 25 5.01 0.75 2.59
CA ILE A 25 5.01 1.88 3.54
C ILE A 25 6.41 2.32 3.99
N ASN A 26 7.45 1.74 3.39
CA ASN A 26 8.86 2.03 3.63
C ASN A 26 9.48 2.93 2.55
N GLN A 27 8.69 3.37 1.58
CA GLN A 27 9.10 4.30 0.53
C GLN A 27 8.50 5.68 0.81
N GLU A 28 9.23 6.71 0.46
CA GLU A 28 8.82 8.10 0.64
C GLU A 28 8.70 8.79 -0.72
N LEU A 29 7.67 9.61 -0.88
CA LEU A 29 7.54 10.49 -2.03
C LEU A 29 8.64 11.56 -2.00
N ASN A 30 9.23 11.87 -3.16
CA ASN A 30 10.11 13.03 -3.25
C ASN A 30 9.31 14.35 -3.08
N SER A 31 10.00 15.42 -2.69
CA SER A 31 9.38 16.71 -2.38
C SER A 31 8.61 17.33 -3.54
N GLU A 32 9.07 17.14 -4.78
CA GLU A 32 8.38 17.60 -5.98
C GLU A 32 7.05 16.86 -6.20
N THR A 33 7.03 15.55 -5.97
CA THR A 33 5.80 14.75 -6.08
C THR A 33 4.81 15.16 -5.00
N VAL A 34 5.28 15.40 -3.77
CA VAL A 34 4.43 15.89 -2.66
C VAL A 34 3.80 17.23 -3.00
N SER A 35 4.54 18.18 -3.57
CA SER A 35 4.01 19.52 -3.89
C SER A 35 2.92 19.50 -4.97
N LYS A 36 3.01 18.55 -5.92
CA LYS A 36 2.01 18.36 -6.99
C LYS A 36 0.90 17.37 -6.64
N LEU A 37 1.03 16.65 -5.51
CA LEU A 37 0.20 15.49 -5.19
C LEU A 37 -1.29 15.84 -5.08
N SER A 38 -1.62 16.98 -4.49
CA SER A 38 -3.01 17.43 -4.31
C SER A 38 -3.72 17.62 -5.65
N GLN A 39 -3.06 18.26 -6.62
CA GLN A 39 -3.59 18.50 -7.96
C GLN A 39 -3.83 17.17 -8.69
N VAL A 40 -2.84 16.27 -8.69
CA VAL A 40 -2.95 14.97 -9.37
C VAL A 40 -4.00 14.07 -8.70
N ARG A 41 -4.09 14.08 -7.37
CA ARG A 41 -5.13 13.34 -6.65
C ARG A 41 -6.53 13.81 -7.03
N ASN A 42 -6.78 15.11 -7.08
CA ASN A 42 -8.10 15.64 -7.46
C ASN A 42 -8.60 15.11 -8.82
N GLN A 43 -7.68 14.89 -9.77
CA GLN A 43 -8.00 14.36 -11.10
C GLN A 43 -8.16 12.82 -11.13
N THR A 44 -7.63 12.12 -10.14
CA THR A 44 -7.51 10.65 -10.15
C THR A 44 -8.32 9.95 -9.06
N ILE A 45 -9.04 10.69 -8.20
CA ILE A 45 -9.86 10.11 -7.10
C ILE A 45 -10.79 9.03 -7.65
N ASN A 46 -11.60 9.35 -8.66
CA ASN A 46 -12.56 8.40 -9.21
C ASN A 46 -11.90 7.27 -10.00
N THR A 47 -10.67 7.44 -10.46
CA THR A 47 -9.91 6.39 -11.15
C THR A 47 -9.33 5.40 -10.16
N CYS A 48 -8.75 5.88 -9.06
CA CYS A 48 -8.00 5.06 -8.11
C CYS A 48 -8.80 4.60 -6.89
N LEU A 49 -9.84 5.35 -6.50
CA LEU A 49 -10.59 5.14 -5.28
C LEU A 49 -12.07 4.87 -5.55
N LYS A 50 -12.67 4.08 -4.67
CA LYS A 50 -14.12 3.99 -4.49
C LYS A 50 -14.44 4.65 -3.15
N CYS A 51 -15.07 5.82 -3.20
CA CYS A 51 -15.39 6.61 -2.02
C CYS A 51 -16.88 6.48 -1.64
N THR A 52 -17.13 6.57 -0.34
CA THR A 52 -18.43 6.71 0.30
C THR A 52 -18.44 8.03 1.09
N SER A 53 -19.51 8.34 1.81
CA SER A 53 -19.68 9.62 2.52
C SER A 53 -18.59 9.92 3.57
N ASP A 54 -17.92 8.88 4.10
CA ASP A 54 -16.96 9.01 5.19
C ASP A 54 -15.57 8.42 4.89
N SER A 55 -15.42 7.62 3.83
CA SER A 55 -14.21 6.85 3.59
C SER A 55 -14.04 6.43 2.14
N CYS A 56 -12.78 6.23 1.75
CA CYS A 56 -12.40 5.69 0.46
C CYS A 56 -11.68 4.35 0.61
N LYS A 57 -11.74 3.55 -0.45
CA LYS A 57 -10.96 2.32 -0.63
C LYS A 57 -10.23 2.38 -1.97
N LEU A 58 -9.02 1.83 -2.05
CA LEU A 58 -8.37 1.61 -3.34
C LEU A 58 -9.21 0.66 -4.18
N LYS A 59 -9.37 1.00 -5.47
CA LYS A 59 -9.98 0.10 -6.43
C LYS A 59 -9.06 -1.10 -6.67
N ALA A 60 -9.68 -2.25 -6.88
CA ALA A 60 -8.98 -3.44 -7.34
C ALA A 60 -8.70 -3.31 -8.84
N TRP A 61 -7.54 -3.81 -9.28
CA TRP A 61 -7.10 -3.71 -10.66
C TRP A 61 -6.96 -5.10 -11.28
N PRO A 62 -7.27 -5.26 -12.58
CA PRO A 62 -7.00 -6.49 -13.30
C PRO A 62 -5.51 -6.57 -13.65
N LYS A 63 -5.01 -7.79 -13.90
CA LYS A 63 -3.57 -8.06 -14.09
C LYS A 63 -2.93 -7.32 -15.28
N ASP A 64 -3.71 -6.94 -16.27
CA ASP A 64 -3.28 -6.21 -17.47
C ASP A 64 -3.18 -4.68 -17.24
N LYS A 65 -3.66 -4.16 -16.10
CA LYS A 65 -3.64 -2.73 -15.73
C LYS A 65 -2.68 -2.41 -14.59
N LYS A 66 -1.54 -3.10 -14.54
CA LYS A 66 -0.50 -2.89 -13.50
C LYS A 66 0.10 -1.48 -13.50
N GLY A 67 0.13 -0.80 -14.66
CA GLY A 67 0.58 0.59 -14.75
C GLY A 67 -0.30 1.52 -13.94
N ASP A 68 -1.62 1.43 -14.15
CA ASP A 68 -2.62 2.21 -13.42
C ASP A 68 -2.60 1.87 -11.92
N GLU A 69 -2.49 0.59 -11.58
CA GLU A 69 -2.32 0.14 -10.19
C GLU A 69 -1.10 0.81 -9.52
N THR A 70 0.03 0.84 -10.22
CA THR A 70 1.29 1.44 -9.72
C THR A 70 1.15 2.93 -9.50
N VAL A 71 0.53 3.65 -10.44
CA VAL A 71 0.23 5.08 -10.29
C VAL A 71 -0.67 5.31 -9.07
N CYS A 72 -1.75 4.55 -8.93
CA CYS A 72 -2.65 4.69 -7.79
C CYS A 72 -1.98 4.37 -6.44
N LYS A 73 -1.04 3.40 -6.41
CA LYS A 73 -0.23 3.12 -5.21
C LYS A 73 0.65 4.31 -4.84
N ILE A 74 1.36 4.90 -5.80
CA ILE A 74 2.19 6.09 -5.59
C ILE A 74 1.34 7.22 -5.04
N LEU A 75 0.19 7.48 -5.67
CA LEU A 75 -0.65 8.61 -5.33
C LEU A 75 -1.31 8.46 -3.97
N TYR A 76 -1.83 7.29 -3.60
CA TYR A 76 -2.72 7.15 -2.43
C TYR A 76 -2.15 6.30 -1.31
N CYS A 77 -1.04 5.60 -1.54
CA CYS A 77 -0.51 4.61 -0.63
C CYS A 77 1.01 4.67 -0.43
N THR A 78 1.67 5.72 -0.94
CA THR A 78 3.06 6.03 -0.60
C THR A 78 3.10 7.18 0.43
N PRO A 79 3.80 7.00 1.56
CA PRO A 79 4.05 8.05 2.55
C PRO A 79 4.70 9.30 1.97
N SER A 80 4.40 10.47 2.55
CA SER A 80 5.20 11.69 2.36
C SER A 80 6.37 11.79 3.35
N TYR A 81 6.37 10.97 4.41
CA TYR A 81 7.52 10.84 5.30
C TYR A 81 7.57 9.46 5.94
N VAL A 82 8.76 8.83 5.95
CA VAL A 82 9.04 7.58 6.67
C VAL A 82 10.20 7.78 7.62
N SER A 83 9.99 7.52 8.92
CA SER A 83 11.10 7.63 9.87
C SER A 83 12.05 6.46 9.74
N LYS A 84 13.33 6.77 9.55
CA LYS A 84 14.44 5.81 9.62
C LYS A 84 14.72 5.31 11.05
N PHE A 85 14.25 6.03 12.07
CA PHE A 85 14.56 5.75 13.47
C PHE A 85 13.31 5.36 14.27
N PHE A 86 13.25 4.09 14.67
CA PHE A 86 12.16 3.53 15.46
C PHE A 86 12.67 2.42 16.38
N LYS A 87 11.93 2.12 17.45
CA LYS A 87 12.28 1.08 18.40
C LYS A 87 11.90 -0.29 17.83
N LYS A 88 12.86 -1.19 17.67
CA LYS A 88 12.60 -2.60 17.34
C LYS A 88 12.04 -3.33 18.58
N PRO A 89 11.20 -4.37 18.43
CA PRO A 89 10.76 -5.15 19.58
C PRO A 89 11.96 -5.80 20.29
N ASP A 90 11.95 -5.76 21.61
CA ASP A 90 13.00 -6.37 22.45
C ASP A 90 12.99 -7.90 22.28
N ASN A 91 14.16 -8.55 22.40
CA ASN A 91 14.34 -10.01 22.36
C ASN A 91 13.97 -10.73 21.05
N VAL A 92 13.92 -10.02 19.92
CA VAL A 92 13.73 -10.64 18.60
C VAL A 92 15.08 -11.09 18.05
N GLN A 93 15.16 -12.34 17.57
CA GLN A 93 16.34 -12.86 16.90
C GLN A 93 16.70 -12.00 15.67
N SER A 94 18.00 -11.83 15.43
CA SER A 94 18.49 -11.18 14.22
C SER A 94 18.04 -11.92 12.96
N GLY A 95 17.55 -11.19 11.96
CA GLY A 95 17.07 -11.78 10.72
C GLY A 95 16.04 -10.94 9.98
N LYS A 96 15.43 -11.56 8.97
CA LYS A 96 14.42 -10.93 8.11
C LYS A 96 13.05 -11.54 8.36
N THR A 97 12.03 -10.70 8.34
CA THR A 97 10.63 -11.14 8.42
C THR A 97 9.77 -10.41 7.40
N ARG A 98 9.08 -11.17 6.55
CA ARG A 98 8.06 -10.63 5.65
C ARG A 98 6.72 -10.56 6.40
N ILE A 99 6.16 -9.36 6.47
CA ILE A 99 4.92 -9.08 7.20
C ILE A 99 3.87 -8.60 6.19
N ASN A 100 2.75 -9.33 6.10
CA ASN A 100 1.56 -8.89 5.37
C ASN A 100 0.53 -8.43 6.39
N PHE A 101 -0.08 -7.27 6.16
CA PHE A 101 -0.98 -6.65 7.11
C PHE A 101 -2.03 -5.80 6.40
N THR A 102 -3.12 -5.50 7.10
CA THR A 102 -4.07 -4.47 6.70
C THR A 102 -3.91 -3.24 7.58
N TYR A 103 -4.28 -2.07 7.06
CA TYR A 103 -4.29 -0.83 7.82
C TYR A 103 -5.26 0.19 7.21
N SER A 104 -5.41 1.32 7.88
CA SER A 104 -6.12 2.51 7.41
C SER A 104 -5.22 3.74 7.48
N ILE A 105 -5.53 4.77 6.69
CA ILE A 105 -4.96 6.11 6.79
C ILE A 105 -6.07 7.03 7.25
N ASN A 106 -5.92 7.64 8.41
CA ASN A 106 -6.93 8.54 8.96
C ASN A 106 -6.91 9.92 8.26
N THR A 107 -7.83 10.80 8.65
CA THR A 107 -7.97 12.16 8.09
C THR A 107 -6.75 13.07 8.33
N LYS A 108 -5.83 12.69 9.22
CA LYS A 108 -4.57 13.38 9.49
C LYS A 108 -3.38 12.76 8.75
N GLY A 109 -3.60 11.78 7.87
CA GLY A 109 -2.53 11.10 7.15
C GLY A 109 -1.73 10.12 8.01
N LYS A 110 -2.26 9.66 9.15
CA LYS A 110 -1.59 8.70 10.03
C LYS A 110 -2.10 7.29 9.79
N ILE A 111 -1.18 6.31 9.85
CA ILE A 111 -1.52 4.89 9.85
C ILE A 111 -2.30 4.54 11.12
N LYS A 112 -3.41 3.81 10.96
CA LYS A 112 -4.27 3.28 12.02
C LYS A 112 -4.72 1.85 11.66
N ASP A 113 -5.38 1.20 12.62
CA ASP A 113 -6.05 -0.10 12.43
C ASP A 113 -5.15 -1.20 11.84
N ILE A 114 -3.89 -1.24 12.25
CA ILE A 114 -2.93 -2.25 11.81
C ILE A 114 -3.42 -3.63 12.27
N ASN A 115 -3.48 -4.59 11.34
CA ASN A 115 -3.78 -5.99 11.63
C ASN A 115 -2.86 -6.91 10.82
N VAL A 116 -2.08 -7.75 11.49
CA VAL A 116 -1.11 -8.65 10.86
C VAL A 116 -1.81 -9.90 10.31
N ILE A 117 -1.85 -10.03 8.99
CA ILE A 117 -2.43 -11.18 8.29
C ILE A 117 -1.48 -12.38 8.39
N SER A 118 -0.21 -12.17 8.03
CA SER A 118 0.81 -13.22 8.08
C SER A 118 2.17 -12.64 8.44
N SER A 119 2.98 -13.43 9.13
CA SER A 119 4.38 -13.15 9.37
C SER A 119 5.21 -14.39 9.04
N LYS A 120 6.23 -14.22 8.20
CA LYS A 120 7.13 -15.30 7.75
C LYS A 120 8.57 -14.86 7.95
N GLY A 121 9.27 -15.49 8.89
CA GLY A 121 10.65 -15.17 9.24
C GLY A 121 10.89 -15.36 10.73
N VAL A 122 11.82 -14.58 11.27
CA VAL A 122 12.24 -14.65 12.68
C VAL A 122 11.19 -14.11 13.66
N MET A 123 10.33 -13.18 13.23
CA MET A 123 9.25 -12.65 14.07
C MET A 123 7.96 -13.46 13.93
N ASN A 124 7.27 -13.69 15.05
CA ASN A 124 5.88 -14.12 15.05
C ASN A 124 4.91 -12.95 14.77
N LYS A 125 3.60 -13.21 14.70
CA LYS A 125 2.59 -12.18 14.44
C LYS A 125 2.56 -11.06 15.49
N ARG A 126 2.76 -11.39 16.78
CA ARG A 126 2.72 -10.42 17.89
C ARG A 126 3.91 -9.47 17.83
N GLU A 127 5.10 -10.01 17.59
CA GLU A 127 6.33 -9.23 17.39
C GLU A 127 6.23 -8.34 16.15
N SER A 128 5.72 -8.91 15.05
CA SER A 128 5.49 -8.18 13.79
C SER A 128 4.52 -7.01 13.98
N TYR A 129 3.46 -7.20 14.78
CA TYR A 129 2.53 -6.14 15.13
C TYR A 129 3.21 -5.02 15.92
N LYS A 130 3.98 -5.35 16.97
CA LYS A 130 4.75 -4.36 17.75
C LYS A 130 5.77 -3.62 16.88
N TYR A 131 6.46 -4.34 16.00
CA TYR A 131 7.40 -3.78 15.03
C TYR A 131 6.68 -2.75 14.15
N LEU A 132 5.55 -3.13 13.52
CA LEU A 132 4.79 -2.24 12.65
C LEU A 132 4.26 -1.03 13.40
N GLN A 133 3.79 -1.19 14.64
CA GLN A 133 3.37 -0.05 15.47
C GLN A 133 4.50 0.96 15.66
N SER A 134 5.71 0.50 16.02
CA SER A 134 6.83 1.42 16.21
C SER A 134 7.31 2.02 14.90
N PHE A 135 7.40 1.22 13.84
CA PHE A 135 7.83 1.64 12.51
C PHE A 135 6.91 2.72 11.94
N THR A 136 5.60 2.50 12.04
CA THR A 136 4.59 3.40 11.46
C THR A 136 4.24 4.60 12.32
N ALA A 137 4.70 4.66 13.58
CA ALA A 137 4.35 5.73 14.53
C ALA A 137 4.66 7.13 14.00
N LYS A 138 5.79 7.27 13.29
CA LYS A 138 6.24 8.52 12.70
C LYS A 138 6.01 8.60 11.18
N THR A 139 5.49 7.55 10.55
CA THR A 139 5.15 7.58 9.12
C THR A 139 3.97 8.53 8.89
N ASN A 140 4.07 9.39 7.88
CA ASN A 140 3.03 10.34 7.49
C ASN A 140 2.68 10.17 6.02
N PHE A 141 1.40 10.33 5.72
CA PHE A 141 0.87 10.49 4.38
C PHE A 141 0.32 11.89 4.23
N GLU A 142 0.33 12.41 3.01
CA GLU A 142 -0.48 13.59 2.72
C GLU A 142 -1.96 13.27 2.94
N PRO A 143 -2.68 14.07 3.76
CA PRO A 143 -4.10 13.86 4.01
C PRO A 143 -4.92 13.83 2.71
N LEU A 144 -5.83 12.86 2.60
CA LEU A 144 -6.75 12.78 1.47
C LEU A 144 -7.86 13.83 1.63
N LYS A 145 -8.06 14.63 0.59
CA LYS A 145 -9.21 15.52 0.44
C LYS A 145 -10.06 15.02 -0.74
N VAL A 146 -11.35 14.83 -0.52
CA VAL A 146 -12.33 14.54 -1.57
C VAL A 146 -13.35 15.68 -1.50
N GLU A 147 -13.52 16.42 -2.60
CA GLU A 147 -14.43 17.58 -2.65
C GLU A 147 -14.18 18.58 -1.50
N GLY A 148 -12.91 18.81 -1.16
CA GLY A 148 -12.50 19.70 -0.07
C GLY A 148 -12.61 19.11 1.34
N LYS A 149 -13.26 17.96 1.52
CA LYS A 149 -13.43 17.29 2.82
C LYS A 149 -12.31 16.28 3.10
N LEU A 150 -11.70 16.37 4.28
CA LEU A 150 -10.74 15.38 4.76
C LEU A 150 -11.41 14.01 4.92
N THR A 151 -10.83 12.99 4.29
CA THR A 151 -11.42 11.66 4.20
C THR A 151 -10.40 10.58 4.56
N LYS A 152 -10.84 9.50 5.22
CA LYS A 152 -9.98 8.35 5.55
C LYS A 152 -9.87 7.37 4.37
N ILE A 153 -8.74 6.68 4.25
CA ILE A 153 -8.58 5.54 3.35
C ILE A 153 -8.57 4.28 4.20
N THR A 154 -9.41 3.31 3.86
CA THR A 154 -9.64 2.10 4.67
C THR A 154 -9.31 0.84 3.87
N SER A 155 -9.17 -0.28 4.59
CA SER A 155 -8.96 -1.60 4.00
C SER A 155 -7.73 -1.68 3.07
N LEU A 156 -6.67 -0.92 3.39
CA LEU A 156 -5.41 -0.99 2.65
C LEU A 156 -4.68 -2.28 2.99
N GLN A 157 -4.03 -2.86 2.00
CA GLN A 157 -3.12 -3.99 2.18
C GLN A 157 -1.69 -3.49 2.14
N GLY A 158 -0.87 -3.94 3.07
CA GLY A 158 0.54 -3.59 3.16
C GLY A 158 1.41 -4.85 3.18
N GLU A 159 2.56 -4.74 2.54
CA GLU A 159 3.68 -5.67 2.73
C GLU A 159 4.89 -4.88 3.23
N HIS A 160 5.57 -5.42 4.24
CA HIS A 160 6.82 -4.86 4.73
C HIS A 160 7.82 -5.97 5.03
N VAL A 161 9.08 -5.78 4.64
CA VAL A 161 10.19 -6.65 5.02
C VAL A 161 10.92 -5.99 6.18
N ALA A 162 10.75 -6.56 7.38
CA ALA A 162 11.39 -6.12 8.59
C ALA A 162 12.76 -6.77 8.77
N TYR A 163 13.73 -5.98 9.22
CA TYR A 163 15.08 -6.40 9.54
C TYR A 163 15.34 -6.19 11.05
N THR A 164 15.69 -7.26 11.75
CA THR A 164 16.02 -7.27 13.19
C THR A 164 17.47 -7.71 13.39
N GLY A 165 18.08 -7.27 14.50
CA GLY A 165 19.51 -7.42 14.77
C GLY A 165 20.24 -6.07 14.81
N GLU A 166 21.58 -6.13 14.92
CA GLU A 166 22.45 -4.95 14.85
C GLU A 166 22.15 -4.12 13.61
N TYR A 167 22.33 -2.81 13.73
CA TYR A 167 21.99 -1.87 12.67
C TYR A 167 23.04 -1.99 11.54
N GLU A 168 22.93 -3.00 10.69
CA GLU A 168 23.53 -2.91 9.37
C GLU A 168 22.92 -1.69 8.67
N ASP A 169 23.79 -0.86 8.10
CA ASP A 169 23.53 0.36 7.34
C ASP A 169 22.05 0.57 6.98
N VAL A 170 21.45 1.63 7.53
CA VAL A 170 20.03 1.98 7.34
C VAL A 170 19.69 2.03 5.86
N ASP A 171 20.63 2.46 5.02
CA ASP A 171 20.42 2.58 3.58
C ASP A 171 20.46 1.21 2.86
N LYS A 172 21.06 0.17 3.47
CA LYS A 172 20.97 -1.22 2.99
C LYS A 172 19.68 -1.91 3.40
N THR A 173 19.14 -1.57 4.57
CA THR A 173 17.94 -2.24 5.14
C THR A 173 16.64 -1.52 4.82
N MET A 174 16.72 -0.23 4.46
CA MET A 174 15.63 0.63 4.00
C MET A 174 16.04 1.36 2.71
N SER A 175 16.59 0.64 1.73
CA SER A 175 17.04 1.23 0.47
C SER A 175 15.91 2.02 -0.19
N VAL A 176 16.05 3.35 -0.17
CA VAL A 176 15.29 4.24 -1.05
C VAL A 176 15.68 3.81 -2.45
N ASN A 177 14.74 3.28 -3.23
CA ASN A 177 14.96 2.88 -4.62
C ASN A 177 15.86 3.89 -5.35
N GLN A 178 17.14 3.58 -5.52
CA GLN A 178 18.09 4.39 -6.29
C GLN A 178 17.83 4.27 -7.81
N GLY A 179 16.64 3.87 -8.25
CA GLY A 179 16.43 3.41 -9.63
C GLY A 179 15.05 3.61 -10.25
N ILE A 180 14.17 4.48 -9.74
CA ILE A 180 12.92 4.82 -10.48
C ILE A 180 12.78 6.32 -10.76
N TRP A 181 13.67 7.17 -10.21
CA TRP A 181 13.61 8.61 -10.46
C TRP A 181 15.00 9.20 -10.65
N ARG A 182 15.62 8.88 -11.77
CA ARG A 182 16.61 9.74 -12.43
C ARG A 182 16.33 9.66 -13.93
N ASN A 183 16.19 10.84 -14.55
CA ASN A 183 15.99 11.01 -16.00
C ASN A 183 17.00 10.21 -16.82
#